data_AF-A0A0M3J6H4-F1
#
_entry.id   AF-A0A0M3J6H4-F1
#
_cell.length_a   1.000
_cell.length_b   1.000
_cell.length_c   1.000
_cell.angle_alpha   90.00
_cell.angle_beta   90.00
_cell.angle_gamma   90.00
#
_symmetry.space_group_name_H-M   'P 1'
#
loop_
_entity.id
_entity.type
_entity.pdbx_description
1 polymer ?
#
loop_
_entity_poly.entity_id
_entity_poly.type
_entity_poly.pdbx_seq_one_letter_code
_entity_poly.pdbx_strand_id
1 'polypeptide(L)'
;MRIICREVNNFVEKLRYEVCAHKWMSLCEYNRGAALLNNCKYGHSCDGNIMRISLLRSSKSPDENADIGRHQFSYAFYPFIGSIQQPNGNAAMSVMRCAFEFNNPVRYLEGIAGTISEHIDNVFKISGSDGVIIDTIKASEDDENALIMRLFECFGGSARIWLHWNHARIVSIDLADGLEQSISNIPIESTIPNESEQEDVPSESVKLEFHAFELKTLLIRLFAM
;
A
#
# COMPACT_ATOMS: atom_id res chain seq x y z
N MET A 1 2.54 9.70 -0.12
CA MET A 1 2.49 11.07 -0.70
C MET A 1 1.52 11.07 -1.87
N ARG A 2 0.43 11.84 -1.79
CA ARG A 2 -0.68 11.90 -2.75
C ARG A 2 -0.54 13.19 -3.56
N ILE A 3 -0.35 13.09 -4.88
CA ILE A 3 -0.47 14.25 -5.77
C ILE A 3 -1.84 14.20 -6.44
N ILE A 4 -2.76 15.01 -5.92
CA ILE A 4 -3.93 15.43 -6.68
C ILE A 4 -3.51 16.69 -7.40
N CYS A 5 -3.46 16.64 -8.73
CA CYS A 5 -3.23 17.83 -9.52
C CYS A 5 -4.45 18.75 -9.36
N ARG A 6 -4.25 19.89 -8.70
CA ARG A 6 -5.23 20.97 -8.62
C ARG A 6 -4.77 22.12 -9.51
N GLU A 7 -5.74 22.92 -9.94
CA GLU A 7 -5.52 24.12 -10.72
C GLU A 7 -4.57 25.09 -9.98
N VAL A 8 -3.56 25.58 -10.70
CA VAL A 8 -2.48 26.43 -10.19
C VAL A 8 -3.03 27.86 -10.01
N ASN A 9 -3.24 28.27 -8.75
CA ASN A 9 -3.97 29.51 -8.44
C ASN A 9 -3.09 30.62 -7.83
N ASN A 10 -1.81 30.37 -7.59
CA ASN A 10 -0.89 31.39 -7.07
C ASN A 10 0.51 31.34 -7.70
N PHE A 11 1.28 32.42 -7.52
CA PHE A 11 2.63 32.56 -8.09
C PHE A 11 3.59 31.45 -7.64
N VAL A 12 3.46 30.98 -6.39
CA VAL A 12 4.31 29.92 -5.83
C VAL A 12 4.03 28.58 -6.50
N GLU A 13 2.77 28.27 -6.81
CA GLU A 13 2.38 27.09 -7.57
C GLU A 13 2.79 27.20 -9.04
N LYS A 14 2.74 28.39 -9.64
CA LYS A 14 3.26 28.65 -11.01
C LYS A 14 4.76 28.37 -11.15
N LEU A 15 5.52 28.51 -10.07
CA LEU A 15 6.96 28.19 -10.03
C LEU A 15 7.24 26.69 -9.81
N ARG A 16 6.24 25.90 -9.41
CA ARG A 16 6.37 24.44 -9.25
C ARG A 16 6.05 23.73 -10.56
N TYR A 17 6.96 23.88 -11.51
CA TYR A 17 6.86 23.23 -12.82
C TYR A 17 6.88 21.69 -12.72
N GLU A 18 7.51 21.13 -11.68
CA GLU A 18 7.62 19.69 -11.45
C GLU A 18 7.47 19.38 -9.95
N VAL A 19 6.79 18.28 -9.63
CA VAL A 19 6.54 17.80 -8.26
C VAL A 19 6.92 16.33 -8.16
N CYS A 20 7.48 15.95 -7.01
CA CYS A 20 7.86 14.57 -6.72
C CYS A 20 6.64 13.68 -6.40
N ALA A 21 6.35 12.70 -7.26
CA ALA A 21 5.34 11.65 -7.01
C ALA A 21 5.97 10.27 -7.08
N HIS A 22 5.70 9.42 -6.09
CA HIS A 22 6.42 8.15 -5.96
C HIS A 22 5.94 7.09 -6.95
N LYS A 23 4.64 6.83 -6.98
CA LYS A 23 4.06 5.72 -7.76
C LYS A 23 2.99 6.17 -8.76
N TRP A 24 2.35 7.31 -8.50
CA TRP A 24 1.24 7.79 -9.32
C TRP A 24 1.01 9.29 -9.19
N MET A 25 0.36 9.87 -10.21
CA MET A 25 -0.29 11.19 -10.18
C MET A 25 -1.72 11.03 -10.70
N SER A 26 -2.68 11.84 -10.23
CA SER A 26 -4.05 11.80 -10.76
C SER A 26 -4.59 13.19 -11.05
N LEU A 27 -5.29 13.31 -12.18
CA LEU A 27 -6.16 14.42 -12.51
C LEU A 27 -7.60 13.92 -12.45
N CYS A 28 -8.39 14.45 -11.52
CA CYS A 28 -9.76 13.99 -11.30
C CYS A 28 -10.71 15.12 -10.94
N GLU A 29 -11.94 14.96 -11.39
CA GLU A 29 -13.11 15.68 -10.91
C GLU A 29 -13.83 14.84 -9.86
N TYR A 30 -15.01 15.27 -9.42
CA TYR A 30 -15.77 14.57 -8.38
C TYR A 30 -16.06 13.09 -8.68
N ASN A 31 -16.38 12.75 -9.93
CA ASN A 31 -16.90 11.43 -10.31
C ASN A 31 -16.16 10.77 -11.48
N ARG A 32 -14.99 11.26 -11.86
CA ARG A 32 -14.17 10.69 -12.93
C ARG A 32 -12.76 11.27 -12.89
N GLY A 33 -11.84 10.57 -13.53
CA GLY A 33 -10.51 11.09 -13.73
C GLY A 33 -9.62 10.12 -14.48
N ALA A 34 -8.34 10.47 -14.50
CA ALA A 34 -7.29 9.58 -14.94
C ALA A 34 -6.10 9.67 -13.99
N ALA A 35 -5.45 8.53 -13.79
CA ALA A 35 -4.20 8.44 -13.09
C ALA A 35 -3.09 7.99 -14.04
N LEU A 36 -1.89 8.50 -13.80
CA LEU A 36 -0.67 8.00 -14.43
C LEU A 36 0.12 7.24 -13.38
N LEU A 37 0.33 5.96 -13.60
CA LEU A 37 1.10 5.07 -12.73
C LEU A 37 2.52 4.93 -13.29
N ASN A 38 3.51 4.78 -12.43
CA ASN A 38 4.89 4.58 -12.83
C ASN A 38 5.64 3.67 -11.85
N ASN A 39 6.78 3.12 -12.28
CA ASN A 39 7.62 2.26 -11.44
C ASN A 39 8.99 2.83 -11.06
N CYS A 40 9.43 3.91 -11.68
CA CYS A 40 10.80 4.41 -11.48
C CYS A 40 10.97 5.91 -11.80
N LYS A 41 9.89 6.67 -11.82
CA LYS A 41 9.86 8.07 -12.26
C LYS A 41 9.20 8.96 -11.24
N TYR A 42 9.98 9.90 -10.73
CA TYR A 42 9.57 10.75 -9.63
C TYR A 42 9.16 12.15 -10.06
N GLY A 43 9.59 12.61 -11.23
CA GLY A 43 9.24 13.93 -11.76
C GLY A 43 7.89 13.91 -12.47
N HIS A 44 6.91 14.62 -11.93
CA HIS A 44 5.57 14.76 -12.51
C HIS A 44 5.18 16.23 -12.62
N SER A 45 4.43 16.60 -13.66
CA SER A 45 3.85 17.92 -13.80
C SER A 45 2.44 17.84 -14.35
N CYS A 46 1.60 18.79 -13.98
CA CYS A 46 0.26 18.92 -14.54
C CYS A 46 -0.04 20.39 -14.80
N ASP A 47 -0.42 20.69 -16.02
CA ASP A 47 -0.80 22.03 -16.45
C ASP A 47 -2.18 21.93 -17.11
N GLY A 48 -3.21 22.41 -16.40
CA GLY A 48 -4.60 22.20 -16.78
C GLY A 48 -4.93 20.70 -16.93
N ASN A 49 -5.26 20.30 -18.16
CA ASN A 49 -5.58 18.92 -18.52
C ASN A 49 -4.38 18.12 -19.08
N ILE A 50 -3.18 18.69 -19.07
CA ILE A 50 -1.97 18.06 -19.60
C ILE A 50 -1.12 17.50 -18.45
N MET A 51 -1.15 16.18 -18.28
CA MET A 51 -0.25 15.45 -17.37
C MET A 51 1.06 15.10 -18.08
N ARG A 52 2.20 15.31 -17.42
CA ARG A 52 3.53 14.92 -17.94
C ARG A 52 4.33 14.19 -16.88
N ILE A 53 5.11 13.21 -17.32
CA ILE A 53 6.09 12.48 -16.53
C ILE A 53 7.48 12.69 -17.12
N SER A 54 8.43 13.11 -16.29
CA SER A 54 9.81 13.29 -16.69
C SER A 54 10.49 11.92 -16.76
N LEU A 55 10.79 11.46 -17.99
CA LEU A 55 11.34 10.12 -18.24
C LEU A 55 12.84 10.02 -17.99
N LEU A 56 13.63 11.01 -18.39
CA LEU A 56 15.09 10.97 -18.24
C LEU A 56 15.63 12.39 -18.29
N ARG A 57 16.73 12.64 -17.59
CA ARG A 57 17.44 13.91 -17.64
C ARG A 57 18.95 13.66 -17.77
N SER A 58 19.46 13.73 -19.00
CA SER A 58 20.89 13.58 -19.29
C SER A 58 21.67 14.88 -19.03
N SER A 59 21.84 15.26 -17.77
CA SER A 59 22.67 16.42 -17.39
C SER A 59 24.15 16.18 -17.73
N LYS A 60 24.86 17.23 -18.19
CA LYS A 60 26.29 17.16 -18.52
C LYS A 60 27.25 17.53 -17.39
N SER A 61 26.70 17.91 -16.24
CA SER A 61 27.43 18.23 -15.03
C SER A 61 26.57 17.76 -13.85
N PRO A 62 27.15 17.13 -12.81
CA PRO A 62 28.58 16.91 -12.56
C PRO A 62 29.21 15.75 -13.35
N ASP A 63 28.41 14.94 -14.05
CA ASP A 63 28.87 13.78 -14.83
C ASP A 63 28.56 14.00 -16.32
N GLU A 64 29.58 13.87 -17.19
CA GLU A 64 29.45 14.04 -18.64
C GLU A 64 28.70 12.88 -19.32
N ASN A 65 28.71 11.72 -18.68
CA ASN A 65 28.13 10.47 -19.18
C ASN A 65 26.83 10.08 -18.47
N ALA A 66 26.24 11.00 -17.70
CA ALA A 66 25.01 10.74 -16.96
C ALA A 66 23.92 10.20 -17.91
N ASP A 67 23.35 9.08 -17.52
CA ASP A 67 22.26 8.39 -18.22
C ASP A 67 22.56 7.99 -19.68
N ILE A 68 23.82 7.85 -20.08
CA ILE A 68 24.17 7.25 -21.38
C ILE A 68 23.99 5.74 -21.30
N GLY A 69 23.10 5.18 -22.12
CA GLY A 69 22.89 3.74 -22.20
C GLY A 69 21.46 3.37 -22.55
N ARG A 70 21.13 2.09 -22.37
CA ARG A 70 19.78 1.59 -22.58
C ARG A 70 19.00 1.65 -21.28
N HIS A 71 17.88 2.37 -21.31
CA HIS A 71 16.97 2.47 -20.17
C HIS A 71 15.64 1.82 -20.48
N GLN A 72 15.03 1.19 -19.47
CA GLN A 72 13.70 0.62 -19.57
C GLN A 72 12.82 1.27 -18.51
N PHE A 73 11.69 1.83 -18.95
CA PHE A 73 10.73 2.49 -18.07
C PHE A 73 9.35 1.90 -18.31
N SER A 74 8.56 1.80 -17.25
CA SER A 74 7.16 1.36 -17.35
C SER A 74 6.26 2.38 -16.69
N TYR A 75 5.24 2.80 -17.43
CA TYR A 75 4.19 3.67 -16.94
C TYR A 75 2.86 3.20 -17.53
N ALA A 76 1.77 3.49 -16.85
CA ALA A 76 0.43 3.10 -17.26
C ALA A 76 -0.54 4.28 -17.13
N PHE A 77 -1.41 4.44 -18.12
CA PHE A 77 -2.52 5.37 -18.06
C PHE A 77 -3.75 4.62 -17.54
N TYR A 78 -4.32 5.09 -16.45
CA TYR A 78 -5.41 4.46 -15.72
C TYR A 78 -6.63 5.38 -15.65
N PRO A 79 -7.52 5.36 -16.66
CA PRO A 79 -8.76 6.11 -16.63
C PRO A 79 -9.79 5.42 -15.72
N PHE A 80 -10.59 6.22 -15.00
CA PHE A 80 -11.63 5.69 -14.12
C PHE A 80 -12.86 6.59 -14.06
N ILE A 81 -14.01 5.98 -13.76
CA ILE A 81 -15.25 6.64 -13.36
C ILE A 81 -15.40 6.41 -11.85
N GLY A 82 -15.98 7.37 -11.13
CA GLY A 82 -16.02 7.39 -9.67
C GLY A 82 -14.87 8.18 -9.05
N SER A 83 -14.57 7.91 -7.78
CA SER A 83 -13.48 8.55 -7.04
C SER A 83 -12.17 7.79 -7.22
N ILE A 84 -11.04 8.41 -6.88
CA ILE A 84 -9.74 7.72 -6.91
C ILE A 84 -9.65 6.56 -5.91
N GLN A 85 -10.45 6.61 -4.84
CA GLN A 85 -10.50 5.59 -3.80
C GLN A 85 -11.39 4.42 -4.20
N GLN A 86 -12.46 4.67 -4.97
CA GLN A 86 -13.39 3.64 -5.42
C GLN A 86 -13.77 3.81 -6.90
N PRO A 87 -12.83 3.58 -7.83
CA PRO A 87 -13.14 3.46 -9.25
C PRO A 87 -14.26 2.46 -9.50
N ASN A 88 -15.28 2.89 -10.24
CA ASN A 88 -16.51 2.14 -10.53
C ASN A 88 -17.22 1.59 -9.27
N GLY A 89 -17.07 2.26 -8.13
CA GLY A 89 -17.64 1.81 -6.85
C GLY A 89 -16.90 0.62 -6.22
N ASN A 90 -15.71 0.28 -6.72
CA ASN A 90 -14.91 -0.83 -6.22
C ASN A 90 -13.58 -0.34 -5.63
N ALA A 91 -13.41 -0.49 -4.31
CA ALA A 91 -12.18 -0.09 -3.62
C ALA A 91 -10.96 -0.94 -3.98
N ALA A 92 -11.17 -2.19 -4.42
CA ALA A 92 -10.09 -3.02 -4.93
C ALA A 92 -9.45 -2.44 -6.21
N MET A 93 -10.19 -1.58 -6.92
CA MET A 93 -9.70 -0.86 -8.09
C MET A 93 -9.14 0.53 -7.74
N SER A 94 -8.91 0.86 -6.46
CA SER A 94 -8.38 2.17 -6.08
C SER A 94 -7.07 2.48 -6.81
N VAL A 95 -6.88 3.75 -7.18
CA VAL A 95 -5.66 4.21 -7.84
C VAL A 95 -4.42 3.89 -7.00
N MET A 96 -4.55 4.02 -5.67
CA MET A 96 -3.49 3.69 -4.73
C MET A 96 -3.10 2.22 -4.85
N ARG A 97 -4.08 1.31 -4.75
CA ARG A 97 -3.83 -0.14 -4.84
C ARG A 97 -3.26 -0.53 -6.20
N CYS A 98 -3.86 -0.07 -7.29
CA CYS A 98 -3.36 -0.32 -8.64
C CYS A 98 -1.91 0.18 -8.82
N ALA A 99 -1.55 1.34 -8.24
CA ALA A 99 -0.19 1.84 -8.29
C ALA A 99 0.79 0.96 -7.48
N PHE A 100 0.36 0.43 -6.32
CA PHE A 100 1.16 -0.52 -5.56
C PHE A 100 1.35 -1.84 -6.30
N GLU A 101 0.28 -2.42 -6.86
CA GLU A 101 0.32 -3.67 -7.61
C GLU A 101 1.15 -3.53 -8.91
N PHE A 102 1.06 -2.38 -9.60
CA PHE A 102 1.90 -2.09 -10.78
C PHE A 102 3.40 -2.12 -10.45
N ASN A 103 3.77 -1.81 -9.20
CA ASN A 103 5.16 -1.84 -8.72
C ASN A 103 5.58 -3.20 -8.13
N ASN A 104 4.64 -4.13 -7.97
CA ASN A 104 4.87 -5.44 -7.37
C ASN A 104 4.43 -6.53 -8.36
N PRO A 105 5.27 -6.86 -9.36
CA PRO A 105 4.92 -7.86 -10.36
C PRO A 105 4.74 -9.24 -9.73
N VAL A 106 3.73 -9.97 -10.20
CA VAL A 106 3.49 -11.37 -9.82
C VAL A 106 4.72 -12.20 -10.20
N ARG A 107 5.21 -12.99 -9.24
CA ARG A 107 6.32 -13.91 -9.45
C ARG A 107 5.77 -15.32 -9.63
N TYR A 108 6.17 -15.96 -10.73
CA TYR A 108 5.87 -17.36 -10.96
C TYR A 108 6.98 -18.20 -10.33
N LEU A 109 6.60 -19.15 -9.48
CA LEU A 109 7.49 -20.15 -8.91
C LEU A 109 7.00 -21.52 -9.37
N GLU A 110 7.90 -22.34 -9.91
CA GLU A 110 7.61 -23.74 -10.16
C GLU A 110 7.49 -24.45 -8.81
N GLY A 111 6.28 -24.86 -8.44
CA GLY A 111 6.02 -25.45 -7.13
C GLY A 111 6.58 -26.87 -6.99
N ILE A 112 7.08 -27.20 -5.80
CA ILE A 112 7.04 -28.58 -5.30
C ILE A 112 5.59 -28.81 -4.84
N ALA A 113 4.76 -29.36 -5.72
CA ALA A 113 3.36 -29.59 -5.44
C ALA A 113 3.16 -30.48 -4.20
N GLY A 114 2.24 -30.09 -3.31
CA GLY A 114 1.66 -30.98 -2.29
C GLY A 114 1.95 -30.68 -0.81
N THR A 115 2.80 -29.71 -0.45
CA THR A 115 3.04 -29.39 0.99
C THR A 115 3.10 -27.90 1.30
N ILE A 116 3.59 -27.07 0.39
CA ILE A 116 3.75 -25.62 0.64
C ILE A 116 2.48 -24.83 0.29
N SER A 117 1.74 -25.24 -0.75
CA SER A 117 0.57 -24.52 -1.25
C SER A 117 -0.59 -24.49 -0.25
N GLU A 118 -0.79 -25.55 0.54
CA GLU A 118 -1.89 -25.63 1.50
C GLU A 118 -1.68 -24.78 2.76
N HIS A 119 -0.44 -24.32 3.01
CA HIS A 119 -0.07 -23.65 4.26
C HIS A 119 0.19 -22.14 4.14
N ILE A 120 0.30 -21.59 2.91
CA ILE A 120 0.66 -20.17 2.69
C ILE A 120 -0.54 -19.33 2.21
N ASP A 121 -1.65 -19.97 1.83
CA ASP A 121 -2.82 -19.24 1.38
C ASP A 121 -3.52 -18.54 2.56
N ASN A 122 -3.79 -17.23 2.38
CA ASN A 122 -4.61 -16.40 3.28
C ASN A 122 -4.11 -16.25 4.73
N VAL A 123 -2.79 -16.20 4.96
CA VAL A 123 -2.21 -15.99 6.31
C VAL A 123 -2.77 -14.75 7.00
N PHE A 124 -2.96 -13.64 6.26
CA PHE A 124 -3.53 -12.40 6.79
C PHE A 124 -4.68 -11.92 5.92
N LYS A 125 -5.76 -11.47 6.55
CA LYS A 125 -6.93 -10.88 5.88
C LYS A 125 -7.36 -9.62 6.63
N ILE A 126 -7.66 -8.56 5.91
CA ILE A 126 -8.22 -7.33 6.49
C ILE A 126 -9.71 -7.28 6.15
N SER A 127 -10.55 -7.00 7.14
CA SER A 127 -11.96 -6.65 6.95
C SER A 127 -12.30 -5.29 7.55
N GLY A 128 -13.46 -4.73 7.19
CA GLY A 128 -13.91 -3.41 7.64
C GLY A 128 -13.69 -2.35 6.57
N SER A 129 -12.59 -1.59 6.65
CA SER A 129 -12.25 -0.54 5.70
C SER A 129 -11.27 -1.00 4.62
N ASP A 130 -11.58 -0.71 3.36
CA ASP A 130 -10.67 -0.92 2.21
C ASP A 130 -9.55 0.13 2.12
N GLY A 131 -9.58 1.15 2.97
CA GLY A 131 -8.62 2.27 2.96
C GLY A 131 -7.29 1.97 3.65
N VAL A 132 -7.10 0.77 4.20
CA VAL A 132 -5.88 0.35 4.90
C VAL A 132 -5.13 -0.68 4.07
N ILE A 133 -3.83 -0.45 3.88
CA ILE A 133 -2.94 -1.32 3.10
C ILE A 133 -1.84 -1.87 4.02
N ILE A 134 -1.53 -3.16 3.90
CA ILE A 134 -0.31 -3.75 4.45
C ILE A 134 0.84 -3.35 3.52
N ASP A 135 1.78 -2.55 4.02
CA ASP A 135 2.91 -2.07 3.24
C ASP A 135 4.08 -3.05 3.28
N THR A 136 4.43 -3.52 4.48
CA THR A 136 5.63 -4.33 4.70
C THR A 136 5.36 -5.40 5.74
N ILE A 137 5.85 -6.62 5.50
CA ILE A 137 6.02 -7.67 6.50
C ILE A 137 7.49 -8.08 6.47
N LYS A 138 8.16 -8.07 7.62
CA LYS A 138 9.56 -8.51 7.77
C LYS A 138 9.77 -9.24 9.09
N ALA A 139 10.89 -9.96 9.23
CA ALA A 139 11.33 -10.44 10.54
C ALA A 139 11.75 -9.27 11.45
N SER A 140 11.54 -9.41 12.75
CA SER A 140 12.08 -8.46 13.73
C SER A 140 13.60 -8.54 13.78
N GLU A 141 14.24 -7.41 14.06
CA GLU A 141 15.70 -7.36 14.25
C GLU A 141 16.15 -7.93 15.60
N ASP A 142 15.33 -7.73 16.64
CA ASP A 142 15.68 -8.07 18.02
C ASP A 142 15.11 -9.43 18.49
N ASP A 143 14.01 -9.90 17.87
CA ASP A 143 13.32 -11.13 18.25
C ASP A 143 13.20 -12.09 17.06
N GLU A 144 13.94 -13.19 17.10
CA GLU A 144 13.97 -14.23 16.05
C GLU A 144 12.60 -14.88 15.81
N ASN A 145 11.71 -14.84 16.82
CA ASN A 145 10.37 -15.39 16.74
C ASN A 145 9.31 -14.29 16.58
N ALA A 146 9.66 -13.11 16.07
CA ALA A 146 8.68 -12.06 15.80
C ALA A 146 8.70 -11.57 14.35
N LEU A 147 7.52 -11.16 13.89
CA LEU A 147 7.31 -10.49 12.61
C LEU A 147 6.88 -9.05 12.86
N ILE A 148 7.40 -8.15 12.05
CA ILE A 148 6.98 -6.76 11.99
C ILE A 148 6.05 -6.59 10.80
N MET A 149 4.84 -6.10 11.05
CA MET A 149 3.88 -5.74 10.01
C MET A 149 3.61 -4.24 10.06
N ARG A 150 3.76 -3.55 8.94
CA ARG A 150 3.42 -2.12 8.81
C ARG A 150 2.18 -1.96 7.96
N LEU A 151 1.20 -1.27 8.52
CA LEU A 151 -0.05 -0.91 7.85
C LEU A 151 -0.21 0.60 7.83
N PHE A 152 -0.86 1.13 6.81
CA PHE A 152 -1.18 2.55 6.76
C PHE A 152 -2.52 2.82 6.10
N GLU A 153 -3.15 3.92 6.52
CA GLU A 153 -4.37 4.45 5.90
C GLU A 153 -4.00 5.29 4.67
N CYS A 154 -4.65 5.02 3.53
CA CYS A 154 -4.26 5.58 2.23
C CYS A 154 -5.31 6.50 1.60
N PHE A 155 -6.56 6.51 2.09
CA PHE A 155 -7.66 7.29 1.52
C PHE A 155 -7.77 8.70 2.11
N GLY A 156 -7.16 8.94 3.27
CA GLY A 156 -7.13 10.21 3.99
C GLY A 156 -8.29 10.39 4.96
N GLY A 157 -8.88 9.31 5.46
CA GLY A 157 -9.99 9.33 6.40
C GLY A 157 -9.72 8.48 7.64
N SER A 158 -10.62 8.54 8.62
CA SER A 158 -10.58 7.58 9.73
C SER A 158 -11.05 6.22 9.25
N ALA A 159 -10.34 5.16 9.62
CA ALA A 159 -10.66 3.79 9.25
C ALA A 159 -10.69 2.87 10.47
N ARG A 160 -11.62 1.92 10.46
CA ARG A 160 -11.66 0.83 11.44
C ARG A 160 -11.53 -0.47 10.67
N ILE A 161 -10.60 -1.31 11.08
CA ILE A 161 -10.36 -2.59 10.46
C ILE A 161 -10.24 -3.70 11.50
N TRP A 162 -10.46 -4.91 11.05
CA TRP A 162 -10.10 -6.13 11.75
C TRP A 162 -9.02 -6.83 10.93
N LEU A 163 -7.85 -7.02 11.54
CA LEU A 163 -6.79 -7.85 10.99
C LEU A 163 -7.02 -9.26 11.50
N HIS A 164 -7.32 -10.16 10.58
CA HIS A 164 -7.48 -11.59 10.84
C HIS A 164 -6.25 -12.35 10.38
N TRP A 165 -6.01 -13.50 11.00
CA TRP A 165 -4.97 -14.41 10.57
C TRP A 165 -5.42 -15.86 10.64
N ASN A 166 -4.78 -16.69 9.83
CA ASN A 166 -4.96 -18.14 9.85
C ASN A 166 -3.61 -18.83 10.07
N HIS A 167 -3.04 -18.64 11.26
CA HIS A 167 -1.74 -19.20 11.60
C HIS A 167 -1.58 -19.45 13.10
N ALA A 168 -1.55 -20.74 13.47
CA ALA A 168 -1.59 -21.19 14.87
C ALA A 168 -0.39 -20.79 15.74
N ARG A 169 0.72 -20.31 15.16
CA ARG A 169 1.88 -19.87 15.94
C ARG A 169 1.75 -18.45 16.50
N ILE A 170 0.78 -17.65 16.07
CA ILE A 170 0.66 -16.27 16.55
C ILE A 170 0.18 -16.28 18.00
N VAL A 171 0.98 -15.73 18.92
CA VAL A 171 0.71 -15.74 20.37
C VAL A 171 0.19 -14.39 20.84
N SER A 172 0.82 -13.31 20.37
CA SER A 172 0.45 -11.95 20.76
C SER A 172 0.76 -10.97 19.66
N ILE A 173 -0.01 -9.88 19.64
CA ILE A 173 0.20 -8.75 18.75
C ILE A 173 0.32 -7.50 19.60
N ASP A 174 1.46 -6.83 19.49
CA ASP A 174 1.71 -5.56 20.15
C ASP A 174 1.74 -4.43 19.12
N LEU A 175 1.24 -3.26 19.49
CA LEU A 175 1.53 -2.03 18.77
C LEU A 175 2.98 -1.63 19.06
N ALA A 176 3.75 -1.36 18.02
CA ALA A 176 5.14 -0.95 18.12
C ALA A 176 5.38 0.41 17.45
N ASP A 177 6.50 1.04 17.79
CA ASP A 177 6.95 2.27 17.12
C ASP A 177 7.70 1.98 15.80
N GLY A 178 8.33 3.02 15.23
CA GLY A 178 9.13 2.88 14.00
C GLY A 178 10.43 2.09 14.19
N LEU A 179 10.90 1.94 15.43
CA LEU A 179 12.10 1.23 15.85
C LEU A 179 11.77 -0.17 16.43
N GLU A 180 10.55 -0.66 16.20
CA GLU A 180 10.10 -2.00 16.61
C GLU A 180 9.95 -2.17 18.13
N GLN A 181 9.96 -1.08 18.89
CA GLN A 181 9.76 -1.12 20.33
C GLN A 181 8.28 -1.24 20.67
N SER A 182 7.93 -2.25 21.47
CA SER A 182 6.55 -2.49 21.91
C SER A 182 6.05 -1.34 22.78
N ILE A 183 4.90 -0.77 22.40
CA ILE A 183 4.22 0.33 23.08
C ILE A 183 3.08 -0.23 23.94
N SER A 184 2.23 -1.06 23.34
CA SER A 184 1.03 -1.58 24.01
C SER A 184 0.58 -2.89 23.39
N ASN A 185 0.21 -3.85 24.22
CA ASN A 185 -0.43 -5.08 23.76
C ASN A 185 -1.85 -4.81 23.25
N ILE A 186 -2.23 -5.45 22.13
CA ILE A 186 -3.56 -5.33 21.56
C ILE A 186 -4.33 -6.62 21.85
N PRO A 187 -5.54 -6.54 22.45
CA PRO A 187 -6.30 -7.73 22.79
C PRO A 187 -6.75 -8.49 21.53
N ILE A 188 -6.54 -9.80 21.54
CA ILE A 188 -7.01 -10.70 20.50
C ILE A 188 -8.48 -11.01 20.75
N GLU A 189 -9.32 -10.79 19.73
CA GLU A 189 -10.73 -11.14 19.72
C GLU A 189 -10.90 -12.47 18.99
N SER A 190 -11.33 -13.51 19.73
CA SER A 190 -11.72 -14.79 19.13
C SER A 190 -13.19 -14.73 18.73
N THR A 191 -13.49 -14.97 17.45
CA THR A 191 -14.88 -15.08 17.00
C THR A 191 -15.42 -16.43 17.45
N ILE A 192 -16.39 -16.45 18.38
CA ILE A 192 -17.13 -17.68 18.69
C ILE A 192 -17.99 -17.97 17.45
N PRO A 193 -17.88 -19.14 16.80
CA PRO A 193 -18.70 -19.45 15.64
C PRO A 193 -20.17 -19.49 16.07
N ASN A 194 -20.94 -18.49 15.67
CA ASN A 194 -22.40 -18.57 15.70
C ASN A 194 -22.83 -19.45 14.52
N GLU A 195 -23.74 -20.39 14.75
CA GLU A 195 -24.13 -21.52 13.88
C GLU A 195 -24.73 -21.15 12.50
N SER A 196 -24.53 -19.94 11.97
CA SER A 196 -25.25 -19.49 10.77
C SER A 196 -24.51 -18.56 9.79
N GLU A 197 -23.17 -18.45 9.82
CA GLU A 197 -22.45 -17.68 8.77
C GLU A 197 -21.15 -18.38 8.28
N GLN A 198 -21.11 -18.59 6.94
CA GLN A 198 -20.03 -18.99 6.03
C GLN A 198 -18.65 -19.47 6.58
N GLU A 199 -18.24 -20.65 6.11
CA GLU A 199 -17.06 -21.47 6.49
C GLU A 199 -15.64 -20.85 6.35
N ASP A 200 -15.46 -19.55 6.11
CA ASP A 200 -14.15 -18.95 5.76
C ASP A 200 -13.77 -17.69 6.58
N VAL A 201 -14.32 -17.55 7.80
CA VAL A 201 -13.88 -16.50 8.73
C VAL A 201 -12.74 -17.04 9.61
N PRO A 202 -11.50 -16.56 9.46
CA PRO A 202 -10.41 -16.87 10.39
C PRO A 202 -10.81 -16.67 11.86
N SER A 203 -10.40 -17.61 12.72
CA SER A 203 -10.90 -17.73 14.10
C SER A 203 -10.44 -16.61 15.04
N GLU A 204 -9.35 -15.93 14.70
CA GLU A 204 -8.72 -14.91 15.55
C GLU A 204 -8.53 -13.61 14.78
N SER A 205 -8.83 -12.50 15.46
CA SER A 205 -8.72 -11.17 14.88
C SER A 205 -8.27 -10.13 15.90
N VAL A 206 -7.76 -9.02 15.40
CA VAL A 206 -7.42 -7.85 16.20
C VAL A 206 -8.02 -6.60 15.58
N LYS A 207 -8.69 -5.79 16.40
CA LYS A 207 -9.30 -4.54 15.99
C LYS A 207 -8.27 -3.41 15.99
N LEU A 208 -8.19 -2.67 14.88
CA LEU A 208 -7.30 -1.51 14.74
C LEU A 208 -8.11 -0.30 14.26
N GLU A 209 -7.84 0.85 14.88
CA GLU A 209 -8.43 2.15 14.50
C GLU A 209 -7.34 3.07 13.97
N PHE A 210 -7.54 3.61 12.78
CA PHE A 210 -6.63 4.52 12.09
C PHE A 210 -7.25 5.90 11.97
N HIS A 211 -6.43 6.92 12.20
CA HIS A 211 -6.66 8.29 11.76
C HIS A 211 -6.24 8.48 10.29
N ALA A 212 -6.65 9.60 9.70
CA ALA A 212 -6.28 9.95 8.33
C ALA A 212 -4.75 9.92 8.15
N PHE A 213 -4.29 9.13 7.17
CA PHE A 213 -2.88 8.90 6.85
C PHE A 213 -2.01 8.36 8.00
N GLU A 214 -2.63 7.72 9.00
CA GLU A 214 -1.88 7.09 10.08
C GLU A 214 -1.16 5.83 9.60
N LEU A 215 0.07 5.65 10.08
CA LEU A 215 0.86 4.42 9.94
C LEU A 215 0.92 3.72 11.30
N LYS A 216 0.69 2.42 11.31
CA LYS A 216 0.87 1.56 12.48
C LYS A 216 1.87 0.45 12.19
N THR A 217 2.74 0.21 13.17
CA THR A 217 3.63 -0.96 13.18
C THR A 217 3.08 -1.95 14.20
N LEU A 218 2.94 -3.20 13.80
CA LEU A 218 2.57 -4.32 14.67
C LEU A 218 3.79 -5.23 14.85
N LEU A 219 4.06 -5.59 16.10
CA LEU A 219 5.00 -6.63 16.47
C LEU A 219 4.19 -7.90 16.77
N ILE A 220 4.25 -8.86 15.86
CA ILE A 220 3.53 -10.13 15.92
C ILE A 220 4.50 -11.18 16.47
N ARG A 221 4.26 -11.66 17.69
CA ARG A 221 5.10 -12.68 18.32
C ARG A 221 4.59 -14.07 17.98
N LEU A 222 5.51 -14.93 17.58
CA LEU A 222 5.27 -16.32 17.25
C LEU A 222 5.76 -17.21 18.39
N PHE A 223 5.10 -18.35 18.63
CA PHE A 223 5.66 -19.39 19.49
C PHE A 223 6.93 -19.95 18.84
N ALA A 224 7.96 -20.22 19.66
CA ALA A 224 9.24 -20.77 19.22
C ALA A 224 9.07 -22.16 18.58
N MET A 225 9.96 -22.52 17.65
CA MET A 225 10.06 -23.88 17.12
C MET A 225 10.69 -24.83 18.13
#